data_AF-A0A3C0GD04-F1
#
_entry.id   AF-A0A3C0GD04-F1
#
_cell.length_a   1.000
_cell.length_b   1.000
_cell.length_c   1.000
_cell.angle_alpha   90.00
_cell.angle_beta   90.00
_cell.angle_gamma   90.00
#
_symmetry.space_group_name_H-M   'P 1'
#
loop_
_entity.id
_entity.type
_entity.pdbx_description
1 polymer ?
#
loop_
_entity_poly.entity_id
_entity_poly.type
_entity_poly.pdbx_seq_one_letter_code
_entity_poly.pdbx_strand_id
1 'polypeptide(L)'
;MNCPKCYAQSKTGTKVMSTHQGDYVTRRYYRCLKCNHHWRSTEVLDDAGVHWNPPPKRKHGGFNTGEKHPNAILFDSNVIQIRREWAEGKAQRELSKIYGVSEGCIHDIVKRKTWKHIA
;
A
#
# COMPACT_ATOMS: atom_id res chain seq x y z
N MET A 1 28.77 6.45 -23.25
CA MET A 1 28.43 5.08 -22.80
C MET A 1 27.98 4.23 -23.98
N ASN A 2 28.31 2.94 -23.97
CA ASN A 2 27.84 1.98 -24.97
C ASN A 2 26.43 1.47 -24.64
N CYS A 3 25.65 1.17 -25.66
CA CYS A 3 24.36 0.52 -25.48
C CYS A 3 24.57 -0.93 -25.02
N PRO A 4 23.98 -1.36 -23.88
CA PRO A 4 24.16 -2.70 -23.36
C PRO A 4 23.60 -3.80 -24.28
N LYS A 5 22.59 -3.47 -25.10
CA LYS A 5 22.03 -4.41 -26.08
C LYS A 5 22.85 -4.53 -27.36
N CYS A 6 23.47 -3.45 -27.80
CA CYS A 6 24.19 -3.46 -29.07
C CYS A 6 25.65 -3.88 -28.92
N TYR A 7 26.21 -3.90 -27.71
CA TYR A 7 27.60 -4.24 -27.31
C TYR A 7 28.61 -4.41 -28.46
N ALA A 8 28.71 -3.42 -29.34
CA ALA A 8 29.50 -3.53 -30.56
C ALA A 8 30.10 -2.17 -30.83
N GLN A 9 31.34 -2.01 -30.37
CA GLN A 9 32.51 -1.40 -31.02
C GLN A 9 32.39 -0.07 -31.80
N SER A 10 31.26 0.63 -31.86
CA SER A 10 31.19 1.96 -32.46
C SER A 10 30.84 3.02 -31.41
N LYS A 11 31.77 3.96 -31.23
CA LYS A 11 31.79 5.03 -30.22
C LYS A 11 30.60 6.04 -30.28
N THR A 12 29.61 5.87 -31.15
CA THR A 12 28.82 7.01 -31.64
C THR A 12 27.32 6.72 -31.79
N GLY A 13 26.65 6.29 -30.71
CA GLY A 13 25.22 5.97 -30.82
C GLY A 13 24.39 6.08 -29.56
N THR A 14 24.77 6.89 -28.58
CA THR A 14 23.99 7.06 -27.33
C THR A 14 23.65 8.53 -27.12
N LYS A 15 22.35 8.82 -27.00
CA LYS A 15 21.84 10.16 -26.65
C LYS A 15 21.33 10.15 -25.21
N VAL A 16 21.71 11.17 -24.43
CA VAL A 16 21.07 11.45 -23.14
C VAL A 16 19.71 12.09 -23.41
N MET A 17 18.65 11.52 -22.87
CA MET A 17 17.27 11.97 -23.06
C MET A 17 16.86 12.95 -21.95
N SER A 18 17.15 12.60 -20.70
CA SER A 18 16.89 13.45 -19.54
C SER A 18 17.88 13.13 -18.43
N THR A 19 18.16 14.14 -17.61
CA THR A 19 18.95 14.03 -16.39
C THR A 19 18.07 14.46 -15.23
N HIS A 20 17.92 13.57 -14.24
CA HIS A 20 17.21 13.87 -13.02
C HIS A 20 18.27 14.01 -11.92
N GLN A 21 18.44 15.24 -11.45
CA GLN A 21 19.21 15.53 -10.24
C GLN A 21 18.27 15.36 -9.05
N GLY A 22 18.55 14.38 -8.20
CA GLY A 22 17.96 14.28 -6.87
C GLY A 22 19.04 14.44 -5.82
N ASP A 23 18.63 14.60 -4.57
CA ASP A 23 19.50 14.96 -3.44
C ASP A 23 20.73 14.04 -3.28
N TYR A 24 20.65 12.77 -3.67
CA TYR A 24 21.72 11.76 -3.48
C TYR A 24 22.00 10.92 -4.72
N VAL A 25 21.24 11.13 -5.79
CA VAL A 25 21.35 10.32 -7.00
C VAL A 25 21.13 11.18 -8.23
N THR A 26 22.09 11.13 -9.14
CA THR A 26 21.90 11.60 -10.50
C THR A 26 21.51 10.42 -11.37
N ARG A 27 20.26 10.45 -11.87
CA ARG A 27 19.79 9.45 -12.85
C ARG A 27 19.87 10.06 -14.23
N ARG A 28 20.59 9.41 -15.13
CA ARG A 28 20.63 9.81 -16.55
C ARG A 28 19.94 8.75 -17.37
N TYR A 29 18.96 9.16 -18.15
CA TYR A 29 18.22 8.30 -19.05
C TYR A 29 18.84 8.40 -20.45
N TYR A 30 19.16 7.26 -21.04
CA TYR A 30 19.84 7.14 -22.32
C TYR A 30 18.96 6.44 -23.32
N ARG A 31 19.17 6.78 -24.60
CA ARG A 31 18.57 6.14 -25.75
C ARG A 31 19.64 5.79 -26.76
N CYS A 32 19.61 4.56 -27.28
CA CYS A 32 20.50 4.14 -28.36
C CYS A 32 19.95 4.66 -29.68
N LEU A 33 20.79 5.35 -30.46
CA LEU A 33 20.45 5.84 -31.79
C LEU A 33 20.43 4.73 -32.85
N LYS A 34 21.01 3.55 -32.57
CA LYS A 34 21.00 2.39 -33.48
C LYS A 34 19.78 1.49 -33.28
N CYS A 35 19.53 1.03 -32.05
CA CYS A 35 18.46 0.05 -31.75
C CYS A 35 17.28 0.64 -30.96
N ASN A 36 17.28 1.94 -30.70
CA ASN A 36 16.24 2.61 -29.92
C ASN A 36 16.08 2.12 -28.46
N HIS A 37 17.01 1.31 -27.95
CA HIS A 37 16.95 0.81 -26.58
C HIS A 37 17.11 1.95 -25.59
N HIS A 38 16.27 1.96 -24.55
CA HIS A 38 16.33 2.90 -23.45
C HIS A 38 16.90 2.23 -22.20
N TRP A 39 17.83 2.90 -21.53
CA TRP A 39 18.39 2.46 -20.25
C TRP A 39 18.72 3.68 -19.39
N ARG A 40 19.12 3.44 -18.14
CA ARG A 40 19.50 4.51 -17.21
C ARG A 40 20.81 4.17 -16.49
N SER A 41 21.61 5.19 -16.21
CA SER A 41 22.63 5.12 -15.15
C SER A 41 22.05 5.71 -13.87
N THR A 42 22.54 5.23 -12.74
CA THR A 42 22.31 5.83 -11.44
C THR A 42 23.68 6.06 -10.83
N GLU A 43 24.10 7.33 -10.83
CA GLU A 43 25.29 7.77 -10.11
C GLU A 43 24.81 8.20 -8.72
N VAL A 44 25.24 7.46 -7.69
CA VAL A 44 25.04 7.86 -6.30
C VAL A 44 26.07 8.95 -6.01
N LEU A 45 25.60 10.10 -5.55
CA LEU A 45 26.47 11.19 -5.13
C LEU A 45 26.85 10.90 -3.67
N ASP A 46 28.00 10.26 -3.51
CA ASP A 46 28.51 9.83 -2.21
C ASP A 46 29.11 11.04 -1.48
N ASP A 47 28.28 11.90 -0.89
CA ASP A 47 28.73 12.84 0.13
C ASP A 47 29.05 12.04 1.40
N ALA A 48 30.28 11.51 1.47
CA ALA A 48 30.89 10.89 2.65
C ALA A 48 30.29 9.55 3.13
N GLY A 49 30.21 8.51 2.28
CA GLY A 49 30.28 7.11 2.74
C GLY A 49 29.23 6.62 3.76
N VAL A 50 28.20 7.41 4.07
CA VAL A 50 27.10 6.99 4.95
C VAL A 50 26.07 6.32 4.05
N HIS A 51 26.08 4.99 4.00
CA HIS A 51 24.96 4.23 3.46
C HIS A 51 23.72 4.56 4.31
N TRP A 52 22.94 5.55 3.88
CA TRP A 52 21.67 5.85 4.51
C TRP A 52 20.76 4.65 4.30
N ASN A 53 20.59 3.85 5.35
CA ASN A 53 19.53 2.87 5.42
C ASN A 53 18.27 3.66 5.81
N PRO A 54 17.29 3.86 4.91
CA PRO A 54 16.01 4.41 5.33
C PRO A 54 15.55 3.60 6.54
N PRO A 55 15.12 4.23 7.65
CA PRO A 55 14.55 3.47 8.74
C PRO A 55 13.48 2.56 8.13
N PRO A 56 13.52 1.24 8.40
CA PRO A 56 12.59 0.31 7.78
C PRO A 56 11.19 0.86 8.01
N LYS A 57 10.42 1.02 6.93
CA LYS A 57 9.04 1.52 7.03
C LYS A 57 8.38 0.74 8.15
N ARG A 58 7.93 1.42 9.21
CA ARG A 58 7.20 0.78 10.31
C ARG A 58 6.12 -0.05 9.64
N LYS A 59 6.22 -1.38 9.71
CA LYS A 59 5.09 -2.25 9.36
C LYS A 59 3.98 -1.75 10.25
N HIS A 60 2.90 -1.23 9.67
CA HIS A 60 1.71 -0.90 10.44
C HIS A 60 1.38 -2.16 11.24
N GLY A 61 1.59 -2.07 12.56
CA GLY A 61 1.44 -3.19 13.48
C GLY A 61 0.07 -3.82 13.27
N GLY A 62 0.02 -5.15 13.37
CA GLY A 62 -1.13 -5.97 13.02
C GLY A 62 -2.46 -5.32 13.40
N PHE A 63 -3.40 -5.36 12.48
CA PHE A 63 -4.70 -4.72 12.61
C PHE A 63 -5.41 -5.23 13.88
N ASN A 64 -5.34 -4.44 14.95
CA ASN A 64 -6.23 -4.57 16.11
C ASN A 64 -7.65 -4.39 15.58
N THR A 65 -8.30 -5.51 15.26
CA THR A 65 -9.60 -5.57 14.59
C THR A 65 -10.59 -6.23 15.51
N GLY A 66 -11.86 -5.84 15.34
CA GLY A 66 -12.91 -6.34 16.21
C GLY A 66 -12.66 -5.99 17.67
N GLU A 67 -12.81 -6.96 18.56
CA GLU A 67 -12.66 -6.82 20.02
C GLU A 67 -11.25 -6.38 20.45
N LYS A 68 -10.24 -6.61 19.62
CA LYS A 68 -8.84 -6.22 19.92
C LYS A 68 -8.59 -4.74 19.68
N HIS A 69 -9.51 -4.03 19.04
CA HIS A 69 -9.41 -2.59 18.84
C HIS A 69 -9.66 -1.87 20.18
N PRO A 70 -8.77 -0.95 20.63
CA PRO A 70 -8.89 -0.31 21.94
C PRO A 70 -10.18 0.49 22.13
N ASN A 71 -10.80 0.94 21.03
CA ASN A 71 -12.07 1.65 21.03
C ASN A 71 -13.25 0.77 20.56
N ALA A 72 -13.12 -0.56 20.61
CA ALA A 72 -14.21 -1.45 20.24
C ALA A 72 -15.35 -1.34 21.26
N ILE A 73 -16.55 -1.02 20.77
CA ILE A 73 -17.77 -0.98 21.59
C ILE A 73 -18.47 -2.34 21.60
N LEU A 74 -18.32 -3.11 20.52
CA LEU A 74 -18.94 -4.41 20.33
C LEU A 74 -17.92 -5.54 20.56
N PHE A 75 -18.40 -6.64 21.12
CA PHE A 75 -17.67 -7.90 21.25
C PHE A 75 -18.14 -8.93 20.22
N ASP A 76 -17.37 -10.00 20.05
CA ASP A 76 -17.67 -11.09 19.11
C ASP A 76 -19.09 -11.65 19.33
N SER A 77 -19.49 -11.82 20.59
CA SER A 77 -20.82 -12.29 20.97
C SER A 77 -21.94 -11.35 20.51
N ASN A 78 -21.74 -10.03 20.60
CA ASN A 78 -22.73 -9.06 20.13
C ASN A 78 -22.90 -9.15 18.62
N VAL A 79 -21.82 -9.34 17.87
CA VAL A 79 -21.86 -9.47 16.40
C VAL A 79 -22.66 -10.70 15.97
N ILE A 80 -22.45 -11.84 16.64
CA ILE A 80 -23.22 -13.06 16.40
C ILE A 80 -24.70 -12.82 16.69
N GLN A 81 -25.01 -12.16 17.81
CA GLN A 81 -26.38 -11.89 18.22
C GLN A 81 -27.09 -10.91 17.26
N ILE A 82 -26.42 -9.85 16.82
CA ILE A 82 -26.94 -8.90 15.82
C ILE A 82 -27.30 -9.63 14.52
N ARG A 83 -26.42 -10.53 14.03
CA ARG A 83 -26.68 -11.30 12.81
C ARG A 83 -27.86 -12.25 12.97
N ARG A 84 -27.98 -12.90 14.13
CA ARG A 84 -29.11 -13.77 14.44
C ARG A 84 -30.43 -12.98 14.51
N GLU A 85 -30.47 -11.90 15.26
CA GLU A 85 -31.67 -11.08 15.42
C GLU A 85 -32.10 -10.41 14.10
N TRP A 86 -31.14 -10.05 13.23
CA TRP A 86 -31.43 -9.63 11.86
C TRP A 86 -32.05 -10.75 11.02
N ALA A 87 -31.53 -11.97 11.12
CA ALA A 87 -32.10 -13.13 10.42
C ALA A 87 -33.51 -13.49 10.92
N GLU A 88 -33.81 -13.20 12.19
CA GLU A 88 -35.14 -13.30 12.80
C GLU A 88 -36.08 -12.15 12.36
N GLY A 89 -35.58 -11.16 11.61
CA GLY A 89 -36.38 -10.11 10.99
C GLY A 89 -36.42 -8.77 11.73
N LYS A 90 -35.60 -8.58 12.78
CA LYS A 90 -35.54 -7.29 13.49
C LYS A 90 -35.02 -6.17 12.58
N ALA A 91 -35.55 -4.97 12.76
CA ALA A 91 -35.12 -3.83 11.97
C ALA A 91 -33.75 -3.30 12.42
N GLN A 92 -32.95 -2.78 11.49
CA GLN A 92 -31.62 -2.20 11.79
C GLN A 92 -31.70 -1.07 12.83
N ARG A 93 -32.78 -0.27 12.77
CA ARG A 93 -33.06 0.81 13.72
C ARG A 93 -33.28 0.32 15.15
N GLU A 94 -33.87 -0.86 15.32
CA GLU A 94 -34.07 -1.47 16.64
C GLU A 94 -32.75 -1.99 17.19
N LEU A 95 -31.98 -2.70 16.36
CA LEU A 95 -30.65 -3.21 16.70
C LEU A 95 -29.69 -2.07 17.06
N SER A 96 -29.70 -0.98 16.30
CA SER A 96 -28.93 0.25 16.56
C SER A 96 -29.17 0.79 17.97
N LYS A 97 -30.45 0.84 18.41
CA LYS A 97 -30.81 1.30 19.76
C LYS A 97 -30.39 0.31 20.84
N ILE A 98 -30.57 -0.99 20.61
CA ILE A 98 -30.23 -2.05 21.58
C ILE A 98 -28.73 -2.08 21.84
N TYR A 99 -27.92 -2.03 20.78
CA TYR A 99 -26.47 -2.19 20.85
C TYR A 99 -25.71 -0.86 20.91
N GLY A 100 -26.40 0.28 20.87
CA GLY A 100 -25.80 1.60 21.00
C GLY A 100 -24.84 1.98 19.85
N VAL A 101 -25.09 1.46 18.65
CA VAL A 101 -24.25 1.70 17.45
C VAL A 101 -25.06 2.29 16.32
N SER A 102 -24.42 2.93 15.35
CA SER A 102 -25.13 3.50 14.20
C SER A 102 -25.78 2.43 13.32
N GLU A 103 -26.87 2.78 12.63
CA GLU A 103 -27.53 1.89 11.67
C GLU A 103 -26.57 1.45 10.54
N GLY A 104 -25.65 2.34 10.13
CA GLY A 104 -24.59 2.00 9.18
C GLY A 104 -23.64 0.91 9.70
N CYS A 105 -23.30 0.95 11.00
CA CYS A 105 -22.49 -0.09 11.63
C CYS A 105 -23.22 -1.44 11.62
N ILE A 106 -24.52 -1.46 11.97
CA ILE A 106 -25.37 -2.66 11.87
C ILE A 106 -25.43 -3.16 10.43
N HIS A 107 -25.65 -2.28 9.44
CA HIS A 107 -25.65 -2.64 8.03
C HIS A 107 -24.36 -3.35 7.61
N ASP A 108 -23.21 -2.80 7.99
CA ASP A 108 -21.91 -3.37 7.62
C ASP A 108 -21.64 -4.71 8.32
N ILE A 109 -22.09 -4.88 9.57
CA ILE A 109 -22.00 -6.13 10.32
C ILE A 109 -22.84 -7.23 9.67
N VAL A 110 -24.09 -6.90 9.33
CA VAL A 110 -25.06 -7.82 8.71
C VAL A 110 -24.61 -8.21 7.30
N LYS A 111 -24.09 -7.25 6.53
CA LYS A 111 -23.52 -7.51 5.18
C LYS A 111 -22.13 -8.13 5.21
N ARG A 112 -21.58 -8.45 6.38
CA ARG A 112 -20.23 -9.01 6.58
C ARG A 112 -19.12 -8.18 5.93
N LYS A 113 -19.32 -6.87 5.81
CA LYS A 113 -18.28 -5.93 5.34
C LYS A 113 -17.24 -5.70 6.42
N THR A 114 -17.69 -5.63 7.68
CA THR A 114 -16.86 -5.60 8.90
C THR A 114 -16.94 -6.95 9.62
N TRP A 115 -16.08 -7.17 10.63
CA TRP A 115 -16.09 -8.38 11.47
C TRP A 115 -16.08 -9.69 10.67
N LYS A 116 -15.22 -9.75 9.62
CA LYS A 116 -15.13 -10.89 8.69
C LYS A 116 -14.59 -12.18 9.32
N HIS A 117 -13.89 -12.07 10.44
CA HIS A 117 -13.32 -13.21 11.17
C HIS A 117 -14.39 -13.96 12.00
N ILE A 118 -15.55 -13.35 12.22
CA ILE A 118 -16.68 -13.99 12.92
C ILE A 118 -17.57 -14.64 11.87
N ALA A 119 -17.96 -15.89 12.09
CA ALA A 119 -18.83 -16.67 11.21
C ALA A 119 -20.30 -16.20 11.23
#